data_AF-A0A0H1B402-F1
#
_entry.id   AF-A0A0H1B402-F1
#
_cell.length_a   1.000
_cell.length_b   1.000
_cell.length_c   1.000
_cell.angle_alpha   90.00
_cell.angle_beta   90.00
_cell.angle_gamma   90.00
#
_symmetry.space_group_name_H-M   'P 1'
#
loop_
_entity.id
_entity.type
_entity.pdbx_description
1 polymer ?
#
loop_
_entity_poly.entity_id
_entity_poly.type
_entity_poly.pdbx_seq_one_letter_code
_entity_poly.pdbx_strand_id
1 'polypeptide(L)'
;MKDGDVHELLETLNAPQNGFGHLGGDGVFRVFDKNGTVIDYLALDNGQINDMIDGSGRKEKDKDHMRKVLDGVDGTEVSLQQIWEPPEHLLPPRLKDPKALQRRGQRPPLRSRVPGGLKDPPHPSGVSCQLATVFELYKGKP
;
A
#
# COMPACT_ATOMS: atom_id res chain seq x y z
N MET A 1 1.29 27.61 -6.93
CA MET A 1 0.67 26.39 -7.47
C MET A 1 -0.42 26.00 -6.47
N LYS A 2 -0.97 24.77 -6.43
CA LYS A 2 -1.71 24.33 -5.22
C LYS A 2 -0.72 23.74 -4.24
N ASP A 3 -0.02 24.63 -3.56
CA ASP A 3 0.96 24.34 -2.51
C ASP A 3 0.21 23.92 -1.22
N GLY A 4 -0.56 22.84 -1.32
CA GLY A 4 -1.25 22.20 -0.20
C GLY A 4 -0.42 21.04 0.33
N ASP A 5 -0.33 20.91 1.64
CA ASP A 5 0.39 19.80 2.27
C ASP A 5 -0.24 18.47 1.82
N VAL A 6 0.58 17.48 1.47
CA VAL A 6 0.07 16.22 0.93
C VAL A 6 -0.78 15.46 1.96
N HIS A 7 -0.54 15.65 3.26
CA HIS A 7 -1.42 15.13 4.30
C HIS A 7 -2.79 15.83 4.31
N GLU A 8 -2.84 17.16 4.12
CA GLU A 8 -4.12 17.90 4.00
C GLU A 8 -4.92 17.40 2.78
N LEU A 9 -4.26 17.17 1.64
CA LEU A 9 -4.92 16.62 0.46
C LEU A 9 -5.44 15.18 0.71
N LEU A 10 -4.67 14.34 1.38
CA LEU A 10 -5.08 12.97 1.74
C LEU A 10 -6.23 12.96 2.76
N GLU A 11 -6.34 13.96 3.63
CA GLU A 11 -7.48 14.13 4.55
C GLU A 11 -8.80 14.48 3.84
N THR A 12 -8.76 14.97 2.60
CA THR A 12 -9.98 15.21 1.80
C THR A 12 -10.59 13.94 1.19
N LEU A 13 -9.85 12.83 1.17
CA LEU A 13 -10.29 11.59 0.52
C LEU A 13 -11.32 10.81 1.34
N ASN A 14 -12.30 10.24 0.65
CA ASN A 14 -13.35 9.42 1.23
C ASN A 14 -12.82 8.06 1.70
N ALA A 15 -12.38 7.98 2.96
CA ALA A 15 -11.94 6.75 3.61
C ALA A 15 -13.12 5.99 4.27
N PRO A 16 -13.65 4.91 3.67
CA PRO A 16 -14.74 4.16 4.26
C PRO A 16 -14.23 3.30 5.43
N GLN A 17 -15.12 2.98 6.35
CA GLN A 17 -14.83 2.30 7.61
C GLN A 17 -13.94 1.04 7.50
N ASN A 18 -14.04 0.29 6.39
CA ASN A 18 -13.29 -0.94 6.13
C ASN A 18 -12.40 -0.87 4.87
N GLY A 19 -12.14 0.34 4.35
CA GLY A 19 -11.26 0.55 3.20
C GLY A 19 -9.79 0.74 3.60
N PHE A 20 -8.97 1.04 2.60
CA PHE A 20 -7.55 1.36 2.78
C PHE A 20 -7.00 2.16 1.59
N GLY A 21 -6.05 3.06 1.87
CA GLY A 21 -5.33 3.81 0.84
C GLY A 21 -4.02 3.14 0.44
N HIS A 22 -3.67 3.19 -0.85
CA HIS A 22 -2.43 2.66 -1.42
C HIS A 22 -1.87 3.59 -2.51
N LEU A 23 -0.59 3.94 -2.41
CA LEU A 23 0.15 4.65 -3.46
C LEU A 23 0.66 3.65 -4.50
N GLY A 24 0.14 3.74 -5.72
CA GLY A 24 0.59 2.92 -6.84
C GLY A 24 1.99 3.33 -7.34
N GLY A 25 2.65 2.42 -8.06
CA GLY A 25 3.90 2.71 -8.76
C GLY A 25 3.77 3.73 -9.91
N ASP A 26 2.55 4.15 -10.21
CA ASP A 26 2.18 5.18 -11.18
C ASP A 26 1.90 6.55 -10.53
N GLY A 27 2.27 6.76 -9.26
CA GLY A 27 2.12 8.06 -8.58
C GLY A 27 0.70 8.40 -8.14
N VAL A 28 -0.28 7.52 -8.36
CA VAL A 28 -1.67 7.72 -7.95
C VAL A 28 -1.93 7.01 -6.62
N PHE A 29 -2.30 7.79 -5.61
CA PHE A 29 -2.87 7.27 -4.38
C PHE A 29 -4.33 6.89 -4.61
N ARG A 30 -4.69 5.65 -4.35
CA ARG A 30 -6.06 5.11 -4.52
C ARG A 30 -6.62 4.67 -3.18
N VAL A 31 -7.86 5.06 -2.91
CA VAL A 31 -8.64 4.51 -1.80
C VAL A 31 -9.47 3.35 -2.32
N PHE A 32 -9.27 2.19 -1.70
CA PHE A 32 -10.01 0.96 -1.99
C PHE A 32 -11.07 0.71 -0.91
N ASP A 33 -12.22 0.20 -1.33
CA ASP A 33 -13.23 -0.33 -0.41
C ASP A 33 -12.83 -1.73 0.12
N LYS A 34 -13.71 -2.34 0.94
CA LYS A 34 -13.51 -3.68 1.50
C LYS A 34 -13.43 -4.81 0.47
N ASN A 35 -13.91 -4.58 -0.76
CA ASN A 35 -13.95 -5.55 -1.85
C ASN A 35 -12.75 -5.39 -2.80
N GLY A 36 -12.00 -4.28 -2.70
CA GLY A 36 -10.92 -3.94 -3.62
C GLY A 36 -11.34 -3.04 -4.78
N THR A 37 -12.51 -2.40 -4.70
CA THR A 37 -12.96 -1.40 -5.68
C THR A 37 -12.35 -0.05 -5.35
N VAL A 38 -11.78 0.65 -6.35
CA VAL A 38 -11.36 2.05 -6.20
C VAL A 38 -12.59 2.93 -6.04
N ILE A 39 -12.60 3.77 -5.00
CA ILE A 39 -13.74 4.65 -4.65
C ILE A 39 -13.36 6.12 -4.54
N ASP A 40 -12.06 6.41 -4.37
CA ASP A 40 -11.52 7.76 -4.38
C ASP A 40 -10.02 7.72 -4.75
N TYR A 41 -9.45 8.83 -5.19
CA TYR A 41 -8.05 8.90 -5.59
C TYR A 41 -7.45 10.31 -5.46
N LEU A 42 -6.12 10.35 -5.37
CA LEU A 42 -5.31 11.55 -5.48
C LEU A 42 -4.12 11.24 -6.41
N ALA A 43 -4.09 11.90 -7.56
CA ALA A 43 -2.93 11.90 -8.45
C ALA A 43 -1.89 12.87 -7.87
N LEU A 44 -0.68 12.38 -7.62
CA LEU A 44 0.41 13.16 -7.02
C LEU A 44 1.51 13.44 -8.04
N ASP A 45 1.99 14.67 -8.09
CA ASP A 45 3.21 15.00 -8.84
C ASP A 45 4.48 14.48 -8.13
N ASN A 46 5.63 14.52 -8.80
CA ASN A 46 6.86 13.98 -8.24
C ASN A 46 7.33 14.68 -6.95
N GLY A 47 7.06 15.99 -6.80
CA GLY A 47 7.34 16.73 -5.57
C GLY A 47 6.48 16.22 -4.42
N GLN A 48 5.17 16.15 -4.65
CA GLN A 48 4.20 15.63 -3.68
C GLN A 48 4.49 14.17 -3.26
N ILE A 49 4.92 13.32 -4.20
CA ILE A 49 5.36 11.96 -3.88
C ILE A 49 6.56 11.96 -2.93
N ASN A 50 7.55 12.84 -3.18
CA ASN A 50 8.72 12.98 -2.32
C ASN A 50 8.36 13.51 -0.93
N ASP A 51 7.50 14.53 -0.84
CA ASP A 51 7.00 15.07 0.43
C ASP A 51 6.24 14.01 1.23
N MET A 52 5.42 13.19 0.57
CA MET A 52 4.70 12.06 1.17
C MET A 52 5.63 10.96 1.68
N ILE A 53 6.75 10.70 0.99
CA ILE A 53 7.81 9.79 1.45
C ILE A 53 8.46 10.37 2.72
N ASP A 54 8.77 11.66 2.73
CA ASP A 54 9.48 12.33 3.83
C ASP A 54 8.62 12.50 5.09
N GLY A 55 7.36 12.92 4.95
CA GLY A 55 6.38 12.97 6.03
C GLY A 55 6.02 11.60 6.61
N SER A 56 6.36 10.50 5.91
CA SER A 56 6.05 9.16 6.41
C SER A 56 6.91 8.75 7.62
N GLY A 57 6.28 8.15 8.63
CA GLY A 57 6.95 7.56 9.79
C GLY A 57 7.72 6.26 9.50
N ARG A 58 8.25 6.09 8.29
CA ARG A 58 9.04 4.93 7.84
C ARG A 58 10.52 5.08 8.21
N LYS A 59 11.26 3.98 8.16
CA LYS A 59 12.72 4.00 8.34
C LYS A 59 13.38 4.55 7.07
N GLU A 60 14.52 5.21 7.20
CA GLU A 60 15.19 5.87 6.07
C GLU A 60 15.47 4.91 4.91
N LYS A 61 16.00 3.71 5.18
CA LYS A 61 16.19 2.67 4.16
C LYS A 61 14.93 2.28 3.36
N ASP A 62 13.74 2.47 3.94
CA ASP A 62 12.47 2.18 3.30
C ASP A 62 12.03 3.41 2.47
N LYS A 63 12.34 4.64 2.93
CA LYS A 63 12.18 5.89 2.16
C LYS A 63 13.11 5.95 0.96
N ASP A 64 14.40 5.63 1.13
CA ASP A 64 15.40 5.51 0.05
C ASP A 64 14.90 4.57 -1.06
N HIS A 65 14.36 3.42 -0.66
CA HIS A 65 13.77 2.48 -1.61
C HIS A 65 12.55 3.07 -2.33
N MET A 66 11.65 3.76 -1.60
CA MET A 66 10.48 4.42 -2.16
C MET A 66 10.86 5.50 -3.18
N ARG A 67 11.80 6.40 -2.85
CA ARG A 67 12.31 7.40 -3.81
C ARG A 67 12.85 6.73 -5.07
N LYS A 68 13.64 5.66 -4.92
CA LYS A 68 14.22 4.94 -6.05
C LYS A 68 13.19 4.25 -6.95
N VAL A 69 12.05 3.77 -6.41
CA VAL A 69 11.00 3.12 -7.23
C VAL A 69 9.96 4.09 -7.78
N LEU A 70 9.92 5.34 -7.28
CA LEU A 70 9.03 6.41 -7.74
C LEU A 70 9.83 7.60 -8.36
N ASP A 71 11.08 7.37 -8.71
CA ASP A 71 11.97 8.39 -9.31
C ASP A 71 11.42 8.82 -10.66
N GLY A 72 11.22 10.14 -10.84
CA GLY A 72 10.61 10.71 -12.04
C GLY A 72 9.15 10.33 -12.32
N VAL A 73 8.46 9.65 -11.40
CA VAL A 73 7.03 9.30 -11.57
C VAL A 73 6.16 10.53 -11.30
N ASP A 74 5.18 10.77 -12.18
CA ASP A 74 4.15 11.79 -12.04
C ASP A 74 2.76 11.16 -12.25
N GLY A 75 1.92 11.18 -11.20
CA GLY A 75 0.58 10.62 -11.24
C GLY A 75 -0.44 11.48 -11.99
N THR A 76 -0.12 12.74 -12.29
CA THR A 76 -1.04 13.67 -12.98
C THR A 76 -1.17 13.37 -14.47
N GLU A 77 -0.22 12.64 -15.05
CA GLU A 77 -0.27 12.16 -16.44
C GLU A 77 -1.09 10.86 -16.61
N VAL A 78 -1.55 10.23 -15.52
CA VAL A 78 -2.25 8.95 -15.56
C VAL A 78 -3.71 9.10 -16.02
N SER A 79 -4.12 8.28 -16.99
CA SER A 79 -5.49 8.31 -17.51
C SER A 79 -6.54 7.93 -16.44
N LEU A 80 -7.70 8.59 -16.49
CA LEU A 80 -8.84 8.28 -15.60
C LEU A 80 -9.23 6.79 -15.63
N GLN A 81 -9.12 6.11 -16.78
CA GLN A 81 -9.41 4.67 -16.84
C GLN A 81 -8.41 3.88 -15.97
N GLN A 82 -7.10 4.13 -16.09
CA GLN A 82 -6.10 3.46 -15.25
C GLN A 82 -6.23 3.82 -13.76
N ILE A 83 -6.76 5.00 -13.43
CA ILE A 83 -7.02 5.40 -12.05
C ILE A 83 -8.09 4.49 -11.42
N TRP A 84 -9.24 4.34 -12.08
CA TRP A 84 -10.38 3.55 -11.59
C TRP A 84 -10.23 2.04 -11.80
N GLU A 85 -9.58 1.62 -12.89
CA GLU A 85 -9.31 0.24 -13.28
C GLU A 85 -7.78 -0.02 -13.33
N PRO A 86 -7.08 0.00 -12.18
CA PRO A 86 -5.63 -0.17 -12.16
C PRO A 86 -5.20 -1.57 -12.65
N PRO A 87 -4.23 -1.67 -13.56
CA PRO A 87 -3.67 -2.95 -13.99
C PRO A 87 -3.05 -3.72 -12.81
N GLU A 88 -3.06 -5.05 -12.90
CA GLU A 88 -2.73 -5.96 -11.78
C GLU A 88 -1.36 -5.70 -11.14
N HIS A 89 -0.38 -5.17 -11.88
CA HIS A 89 0.92 -4.84 -11.32
C HIS A 89 0.87 -3.68 -10.30
N LEU A 90 -0.04 -2.71 -10.48
CA LEU A 90 -0.30 -1.58 -9.57
C LEU A 90 -1.24 -1.90 -8.42
N LEU A 91 -1.90 -3.07 -8.42
CA LEU A 91 -2.73 -3.46 -7.29
C LEU A 91 -1.88 -3.71 -6.04
N PRO A 92 -2.40 -3.40 -4.84
CA PRO A 92 -1.76 -3.76 -3.58
C PRO A 92 -1.72 -5.30 -3.43
N PRO A 93 -0.66 -5.92 -2.86
CA PRO A 93 -0.52 -7.38 -2.80
C PRO A 93 -1.67 -8.14 -2.13
N ARG A 94 -2.47 -7.47 -1.29
CA ARG A 94 -3.67 -8.07 -0.68
C ARG A 94 -4.82 -8.31 -1.66
N LEU A 95 -4.90 -7.55 -2.75
CA LEU A 95 -5.92 -7.76 -3.79
C LEU A 95 -5.47 -8.78 -4.85
N LYS A 96 -4.16 -9.00 -5.00
CA LYS A 96 -3.61 -10.01 -5.94
C LYS A 96 -3.81 -11.45 -5.48
N ASP A 97 -3.91 -11.70 -4.17
CA ASP A 97 -4.24 -13.02 -3.61
C ASP A 97 -5.54 -12.96 -2.79
N PRO A 98 -6.67 -13.51 -3.29
CA PRO A 98 -7.92 -13.61 -2.55
C PRO A 98 -7.80 -14.29 -1.18
N LYS A 99 -6.79 -15.16 -0.98
CA LYS A 99 -6.52 -15.81 0.32
C LYS A 99 -5.87 -14.86 1.32
N ALA A 100 -5.19 -13.80 0.86
CA ALA A 100 -4.58 -12.79 1.72
C ALA A 100 -5.62 -11.89 2.43
N LEU A 101 -6.75 -11.58 1.76
CA LEU A 101 -7.88 -10.87 2.38
C LEU A 101 -8.47 -11.66 3.55
N GLN A 102 -8.75 -12.95 3.35
CA GLN A 102 -9.41 -13.80 4.36
C GLN A 102 -8.53 -14.01 5.62
N ARG A 103 -7.20 -14.07 5.46
CA ARG A 103 -6.25 -14.31 6.57
C ARG A 103 -6.23 -13.22 7.64
N ARG A 104 -6.70 -11.99 7.36
CA ARG A 104 -6.79 -10.93 8.39
C ARG A 104 -8.03 -11.03 9.27
N GLY A 105 -9.07 -11.74 8.82
CA GLY A 105 -10.25 -12.07 9.65
C GLY A 105 -10.00 -13.23 10.61
N GLN A 106 -9.04 -14.11 10.30
CA GLN A 106 -8.66 -15.24 11.16
C GLN A 106 -7.29 -15.01 11.80
N ARG A 107 -7.26 -14.29 12.93
CA ARG A 107 -6.27 -14.66 13.95
C ARG A 107 -6.66 -16.05 14.45
N PRO A 108 -5.82 -17.09 14.31
CA PRO A 108 -6.05 -18.32 15.05
C PRO A 108 -6.13 -17.93 16.54
N PRO A 109 -7.07 -18.49 17.32
CA PRO A 109 -7.05 -18.27 18.76
C PRO A 109 -5.68 -18.69 19.28
N LEU A 110 -5.07 -17.86 20.12
CA LEU A 110 -3.73 -18.08 20.65
C LEU A 110 -3.77 -19.27 21.62
N ARG A 111 -3.76 -20.49 21.08
CA ARG A 111 -3.79 -21.71 21.89
C ARG A 111 -2.51 -21.77 22.71
N SER A 112 -2.71 -21.90 24.01
CA SER A 112 -1.68 -21.83 25.02
C SER A 112 -0.68 -22.99 24.91
N ARG A 113 0.58 -22.66 25.26
CA ARG A 113 1.62 -23.53 25.84
C ARG A 113 1.59 -25.04 25.49
N VAL A 114 2.57 -25.48 24.71
CA VAL A 114 3.21 -26.81 24.90
C VAL A 114 4.74 -26.65 24.74
N PRO A 115 5.57 -27.18 25.65
CA PRO A 115 7.03 -27.10 25.53
C PRO A 115 7.65 -28.31 24.82
N GLY A 116 8.70 -28.07 24.01
CA GLY A 116 9.66 -29.09 23.54
C GLY A 116 9.36 -29.72 22.17
N GLY A 117 10.36 -29.75 21.28
CA GLY A 117 10.27 -30.47 20.00
C GLY A 117 11.12 -29.90 18.85
N LEU A 118 12.45 -29.90 18.98
CA LEU A 118 13.39 -29.48 17.91
C LEU A 118 13.39 -30.48 16.73
N LYS A 119 13.00 -30.04 15.53
CA LYS A 119 13.23 -30.74 14.22
C LYS A 119 13.19 -29.75 13.04
N ASP A 120 14.35 -29.42 12.48
CA ASP A 120 14.54 -28.99 11.08
C ASP A 120 14.84 -30.24 10.20
N PRO A 121 14.99 -30.21 8.85
CA PRO A 121 15.00 -29.09 7.86
C PRO A 121 13.85 -29.29 6.82
N PRO A 122 13.84 -28.77 5.56
CA PRO A 122 14.80 -27.92 4.84
C PRO A 122 14.22 -26.71 4.06
N HIS A 123 15.13 -25.99 3.38
CA HIS A 123 14.82 -24.91 2.43
C HIS A 123 14.34 -25.44 1.06
N PRO A 124 13.38 -24.75 0.42
CA PRO A 124 13.35 -24.57 -1.02
C PRO A 124 13.87 -23.16 -1.37
N SER A 125 14.99 -23.11 -2.08
CA SER A 125 15.43 -21.90 -2.79
C SER A 125 14.44 -21.58 -3.93
N GLY A 126 13.50 -20.68 -3.68
CA GLY A 126 12.50 -20.21 -4.65
C GLY A 126 12.69 -18.73 -4.95
N VAL A 127 13.24 -18.42 -6.13
CA VAL A 127 13.38 -17.05 -6.63
C VAL A 127 12.03 -16.41 -6.94
N SER A 128 11.96 -15.09 -6.73
CA SER A 128 11.31 -14.07 -7.58
C SER A 128 10.38 -13.10 -6.85
N CYS A 129 10.77 -11.83 -6.91
CA CYS A 129 9.94 -10.62 -6.91
C CYS A 129 8.57 -10.67 -6.20
N GLN A 130 8.58 -10.46 -4.89
CA GLN A 130 7.45 -9.85 -4.19
C GLN A 130 7.90 -8.48 -3.67
N LEU A 131 7.89 -7.49 -4.58
CA LEU A 131 8.11 -6.08 -4.23
C LEU A 131 7.09 -5.68 -3.16
N ALA A 132 7.60 -5.42 -1.97
CA ALA A 132 6.81 -5.51 -0.75
C ALA A 132 6.02 -4.22 -0.52
N THR A 133 4.70 -4.30 -0.72
CA THR A 133 3.65 -3.52 -0.01
C THR A 133 4.10 -2.14 0.50
N VAL A 134 4.23 -1.18 -0.42
CA VAL A 134 4.39 0.23 -0.04
C VAL A 134 3.01 0.85 0.10
N PHE A 135 2.83 1.65 1.15
CA PHE A 135 1.59 2.31 1.54
C PHE A 135 0.36 1.39 1.76
N GLU A 136 0.16 1.02 3.02
CA GLU A 136 -1.17 1.09 3.64
C GLU A 136 -1.05 2.06 4.80
N LEU A 137 -1.55 3.27 4.59
CA LEU A 137 -1.48 4.35 5.57
C LEU A 137 -2.77 5.16 5.43
N TYR A 138 -3.84 4.62 6.01
CA TYR A 138 -4.79 5.37 6.83
C TYR A 138 -5.54 4.35 7.70
N LYS A 139 -5.19 4.31 8.99
CA LYS A 139 -5.98 3.66 10.02
C LYS A 139 -6.53 4.81 10.85
N GLY A 140 -7.75 5.24 10.55
CA GLY A 140 -8.44 6.27 11.33
C GLY A 140 -8.34 5.95 12.81
N LYS A 141 -7.80 6.88 13.59
CA LYS A 141 -7.88 6.84 15.05
C LYS A 141 -9.29 7.27 15.48
N PRO A 142 -9.80 6.74 16.60
CA PRO A 142 -11.13 7.08 17.11
C PRO A 142 -11.21 8.52 17.61
#